data_AF-A0A227J4U3-F1
#
_entry.id   AF-A0A227J4U3-F1
#
_cell.length_a   1.000
_cell.length_b   1.000
_cell.length_c   1.000
_cell.angle_alpha   90.00
_cell.angle_beta   90.00
_cell.angle_gamma   90.00
#
_symmetry.space_group_name_H-M   'P 1'
#
loop_
_entity.id
_entity.type
_entity.pdbx_description
1 polymer ?
#
loop_
_entity_poly.entity_id
_entity_poly.type
_entity_poly.pdbx_seq_one_letter_code
_entity_poly.pdbx_strand_id
1 'polypeptide(L)'
;SPNHESGTERLAEVVEKMAIPADHIIVNVQGDEPLVPPVIIRQVADNLAASDAPMATLAVEIESEDEVFNPNAVKVVADERGYAMYFSRATIPWDRDNFAKQDKAIVNPLMRHIGI
;
A
#
# COMPACT_ATOMS: atom_id res chain seq x y z
N SER A 1 -7.99 9.11 -18.89
CA SER A 1 -9.13 9.02 -19.82
C SER A 1 -10.38 9.30 -19.00
N PRO A 2 -11.33 10.12 -19.47
CA PRO A 2 -12.56 10.43 -18.74
C PRO A 2 -13.51 9.23 -18.55
N ASN A 3 -13.19 8.06 -19.12
CA ASN A 3 -14.02 6.85 -19.06
C ASN A 3 -13.54 5.81 -18.04
N HIS A 4 -12.49 6.09 -17.26
CA HIS A 4 -11.98 5.17 -16.23
C HIS A 4 -12.18 5.78 -14.84
N GLU A 5 -12.82 5.03 -13.96
CA GLU A 5 -13.14 5.38 -12.58
C GLU A 5 -11.97 5.06 -11.62
N SER A 6 -10.99 4.24 -12.05
CA SER A 6 -9.84 3.87 -11.21
C SER A 6 -8.50 3.77 -11.95
N GLY A 7 -7.41 3.73 -11.17
CA GLY A 7 -6.07 3.42 -11.68
C GLY A 7 -5.94 2.01 -12.26
N THR A 8 -6.64 1.04 -11.66
CA THR A 8 -6.62 -0.37 -12.09
C THR A 8 -7.25 -0.57 -13.46
N GLU A 9 -8.35 0.12 -13.76
CA GLU A 9 -8.99 0.08 -15.09
C GLU A 9 -8.09 0.65 -16.18
N ARG A 10 -7.40 1.76 -15.87
CA ARG A 10 -6.39 2.33 -16.75
C ARG A 10 -5.26 1.34 -17.03
N LEU A 11 -4.84 0.58 -16.02
CA LEU A 11 -3.79 -0.42 -16.18
C LEU A 11 -4.25 -1.58 -17.07
N ALA A 12 -5.47 -2.09 -16.85
CA ALA A 12 -6.04 -3.16 -17.66
C ALA A 12 -6.12 -2.77 -19.15
N GLU A 13 -6.56 -1.55 -19.47
CA GLU A 13 -6.58 -1.05 -20.85
C GLU A 13 -5.19 -1.05 -21.49
N VAL A 14 -4.15 -0.68 -20.74
CA VAL A 14 -2.77 -0.67 -21.26
C VAL A 14 -2.27 -2.10 -21.52
N VAL A 15 -2.54 -3.04 -20.61
CA VAL A 15 -2.19 -4.47 -20.78
C VAL A 15 -2.79 -5.03 -22.05
N GLU A 16 -4.09 -4.78 -22.29
CA GLU A 16 -4.78 -5.23 -23.48
C GLU A 16 -4.20 -4.59 -24.75
N LYS A 17 -4.02 -3.26 -24.77
CA LYS A 17 -3.52 -2.53 -25.94
C LYS A 17 -2.09 -2.89 -26.32
N MET A 18 -1.25 -3.15 -25.32
CA MET A 18 0.15 -3.50 -25.52
C MET A 18 0.37 -5.01 -25.67
N ALA A 19 -0.69 -5.82 -25.59
CA ALA A 19 -0.63 -7.28 -25.63
C ALA A 19 0.40 -7.85 -24.63
N ILE A 20 0.42 -7.30 -23.42
CA ILE A 20 1.37 -7.73 -22.39
C ILE A 20 0.99 -9.15 -21.92
N PRO A 21 1.94 -10.10 -21.85
CA PRO A 21 1.68 -11.45 -21.37
C PRO A 21 1.14 -11.48 -19.93
N ALA A 22 0.31 -12.49 -19.62
CA ALA A 22 -0.33 -12.62 -18.31
C ALA A 22 0.65 -12.89 -17.16
N ASP A 23 1.85 -13.41 -17.45
CA ASP A 23 2.93 -13.68 -16.50
C ASP A 23 3.91 -12.50 -16.35
N HIS A 24 3.69 -11.38 -17.07
CA HIS A 24 4.53 -10.21 -16.97
C HIS A 24 4.22 -9.41 -15.70
N ILE A 25 5.24 -9.14 -14.88
CA ILE A 25 5.10 -8.29 -13.71
C ILE A 25 4.99 -6.82 -14.16
N ILE A 26 3.94 -6.16 -13.70
CA ILE A 26 3.68 -4.74 -13.94
C ILE A 26 3.67 -4.01 -12.61
N VAL A 27 4.39 -2.89 -12.55
CA VAL A 27 4.42 -2.00 -11.37
C VAL A 27 3.72 -0.69 -11.72
N ASN A 28 2.74 -0.29 -10.91
CA ASN A 28 1.92 0.89 -11.17
C ASN A 28 2.43 2.11 -10.39
N VAL A 29 3.39 2.82 -10.97
CA VAL A 29 3.93 4.04 -10.36
C VAL A 29 3.00 5.22 -10.63
N GLN A 30 2.46 5.84 -9.57
CA GLN A 30 1.61 7.02 -9.71
C GLN A 30 2.40 8.23 -10.22
N GLY A 31 1.78 9.02 -11.09
CA GLY A 31 2.43 10.18 -11.71
C GLY A 31 2.56 11.42 -10.80
N ASP A 32 1.85 11.43 -9.67
CA ASP A 32 1.92 12.46 -8.63
C ASP A 32 3.02 12.21 -7.60
N GLU A 33 3.78 11.12 -7.75
CA GLU A 33 4.88 10.70 -6.90
C GLU A 33 6.25 10.75 -7.64
N PRO A 34 6.70 11.93 -8.12
CA PRO A 34 7.86 12.06 -9.01
C PRO A 34 9.20 11.73 -8.35
N LEU A 35 9.23 11.61 -7.02
CA LEU A 35 10.43 11.36 -6.22
C LEU A 35 10.45 9.94 -5.63
N VAL A 36 9.58 9.03 -6.08
CA VAL A 36 9.62 7.63 -5.65
C VAL A 36 11.00 7.05 -5.97
N PRO A 37 11.75 6.58 -4.96
CA PRO A 37 13.07 6.02 -5.19
C PRO A 37 12.97 4.78 -6.10
N PRO A 38 13.81 4.64 -7.14
CA PRO A 38 13.79 3.47 -8.03
C PRO A 38 13.95 2.13 -7.30
N VAL A 39 14.64 2.14 -6.15
CA VAL A 39 14.80 0.95 -5.29
C VAL A 39 13.46 0.42 -4.78
N ILE A 40 12.48 1.30 -4.51
CA ILE A 40 11.14 0.93 -4.04
C ILE A 40 10.35 0.23 -5.17
N ILE A 41 10.45 0.75 -6.39
CA ILE A 41 9.83 0.15 -7.59
C ILE A 41 10.41 -1.25 -7.84
N ARG A 42 11.72 -1.40 -7.69
CA ARG A 42 12.37 -2.71 -7.84
C ARG A 42 11.94 -3.67 -6.72
N GLN A 43 11.91 -3.18 -5.47
CA GLN A 43 11.54 -3.98 -4.32
C GLN A 43 10.14 -4.57 -4.44
N VAL A 44 9.14 -3.79 -4.87
CA VAL A 44 7.76 -4.33 -5.02
C VAL A 44 7.68 -5.40 -6.11
N ALA A 45 8.42 -5.25 -7.21
CA ALA A 45 8.49 -6.26 -8.26
C ALA A 45 9.16 -7.55 -7.77
N ASP A 46 10.26 -7.43 -7.02
CA ASP A 46 10.97 -8.58 -6.44
C ASP A 46 10.11 -9.30 -5.39
N ASN A 47 9.37 -8.55 -4.55
CA ASN A 47 8.44 -9.12 -3.58
C ASN A 47 7.33 -9.93 -4.27
N LEU A 48 6.75 -9.41 -5.36
CA LEU A 48 5.73 -10.14 -6.12
C LEU A 48 6.31 -11.43 -6.70
N ALA A 49 7.47 -11.34 -7.36
CA ALA A 49 8.15 -12.48 -7.98
C ALA A 49 8.54 -13.58 -6.98
N ALA A 50 8.82 -13.21 -5.73
CA ALA A 50 9.21 -14.14 -4.66
C ALA A 50 8.02 -14.69 -3.86
N SER A 51 6.78 -14.31 -4.19
CA SER A 51 5.57 -14.69 -3.45
C SER A 51 4.58 -15.46 -4.33
N ASP A 52 3.66 -16.18 -3.69
CA ASP A 52 2.51 -16.79 -4.38
C ASP A 52 1.32 -15.81 -4.54
N ALA A 53 1.49 -14.52 -4.18
CA ALA A 53 0.43 -13.53 -4.32
C ALA A 53 0.26 -13.08 -5.78
N PRO A 54 -0.96 -12.73 -6.21
CA PRO A 54 -1.19 -12.12 -7.52
C PRO A 54 -0.85 -10.61 -7.56
N MET A 55 -0.57 -10.00 -6.40
CA MET A 55 -0.29 -8.58 -6.26
C MET A 55 0.60 -8.36 -5.03
N ALA A 56 1.55 -7.44 -5.15
CA ALA A 56 2.36 -6.96 -4.04
C ALA A 56 2.27 -5.44 -3.96
N THR A 57 2.44 -4.91 -2.76
CA THR A 57 2.55 -3.47 -2.52
C THR A 57 3.47 -3.21 -1.34
N LEU A 58 3.66 -1.95 -0.96
CA LEU A 58 4.55 -1.56 0.13
C LEU A 58 3.80 -0.76 1.20
N ALA A 59 4.41 -0.73 2.38
CA ALA A 59 3.96 0.07 3.49
C ALA A 59 5.18 0.58 4.28
N VAL A 60 5.00 1.69 4.99
CA VAL A 60 6.01 2.28 5.88
C VAL A 60 5.45 2.40 7.28
N GLU A 61 6.34 2.36 8.26
CA GLU A 61 5.98 2.64 9.65
C GLU A 61 5.51 4.09 9.79
N ILE A 62 4.45 4.28 10.58
CA ILE A 62 3.92 5.58 10.95
C ILE A 62 4.68 6.08 12.18
N GLU A 63 5.28 7.25 12.06
CA GLU A 63 6.12 7.84 13.12
C GLU A 63 5.39 8.90 13.96
N SER A 64 4.23 9.38 13.50
CA SER A 64 3.50 10.48 14.14
C SER A 64 2.06 10.13 14.50
N GLU A 65 1.59 10.61 15.64
CA GLU A 65 0.21 10.41 16.08
C GLU A 65 -0.81 10.97 15.07
N ASP A 66 -0.52 12.15 14.52
CA ASP A 66 -1.39 12.81 13.53
C ASP A 66 -1.64 11.90 12.32
N GLU A 67 -0.60 11.19 11.85
CA GLU A 67 -0.71 10.26 10.73
C GLU A 67 -1.51 8.99 11.08
N VAL A 68 -1.42 8.50 12.31
CA VAL A 68 -2.21 7.35 12.80
C VAL A 68 -3.71 7.60 12.66
N PHE A 69 -4.16 8.79 13.06
CA PHE A 69 -5.58 9.16 13.05
C PHE A 69 -6.02 9.88 11.76
N ASN A 70 -5.09 10.16 10.84
CA ASN A 70 -5.42 10.79 9.57
C ASN A 70 -6.21 9.83 8.65
N PRO A 71 -7.47 10.13 8.29
CA PRO A 71 -8.26 9.27 7.40
C PRO A 71 -7.77 9.30 5.93
N ASN A 72 -6.88 10.23 5.59
CA ASN A 72 -6.22 10.26 4.28
C ASN A 72 -5.05 9.28 4.20
N ALA A 73 -4.46 8.90 5.34
CA ALA A 73 -3.48 7.83 5.42
C ALA A 73 -4.21 6.48 5.50
N VAL A 74 -4.06 5.63 4.49
CA VAL A 74 -4.58 4.26 4.51
C VAL A 74 -3.63 3.40 5.34
N LYS A 75 -4.15 2.81 6.42
CA LYS A 75 -3.44 1.86 7.26
C LYS A 75 -3.59 0.44 6.72
N VAL A 76 -2.60 -0.39 6.95
CA VAL A 76 -2.61 -1.81 6.57
C VAL A 76 -2.18 -2.67 7.76
N VAL A 77 -2.86 -3.81 7.93
CA VAL A 77 -2.43 -4.89 8.84
C VAL A 77 -2.05 -6.08 7.97
N ALA A 78 -0.93 -6.73 8.27
CA ALA A 78 -0.45 -7.92 7.60
C ALA A 78 -0.27 -9.08 8.60
N ASP A 79 -0.28 -10.31 8.09
CA ASP A 79 0.07 -11.50 8.86
C ASP A 79 1.61 -11.62 9.05
N GLU A 80 2.05 -12.65 9.78
CA GLU A 80 3.47 -12.92 10.03
C GLU A 80 4.27 -13.24 8.75
N ARG A 81 3.61 -13.59 7.65
CA ARG A 81 4.22 -13.85 6.33
C ARG A 81 4.22 -12.60 5.44
N GLY A 82 3.67 -11.48 5.90
CA GLY A 82 3.60 -10.22 5.17
C GLY A 82 2.41 -10.10 4.22
N TYR A 83 1.44 -11.02 4.24
CA TYR A 83 0.22 -10.86 3.44
C TYR A 83 -0.71 -9.86 4.11
N ALA A 84 -1.14 -8.85 3.36
CA ALA A 84 -2.09 -7.87 3.85
C ALA A 84 -3.42 -8.55 4.20
N MET A 85 -3.82 -8.45 5.47
CA MET A 85 -5.10 -8.94 5.97
C MET A 85 -6.20 -7.91 5.70
N TYR A 86 -5.90 -6.62 5.90
CA TYR A 86 -6.90 -5.56 5.76
C TYR A 86 -6.27 -4.18 5.54
N PHE A 87 -6.92 -3.39 4.70
CA PHE A 87 -6.62 -1.97 4.48
C PHE A 87 -7.79 -1.13 5.00
N SER A 88 -7.50 -0.05 5.72
CA SER A 88 -8.54 0.86 6.20
C SER A 88 -8.07 2.28 6.37
N ARG A 89 -9.00 3.23 6.22
CA ARG A 89 -8.79 4.63 6.65
C ARG A 89 -8.95 4.79 8.16
N ALA A 90 -9.63 3.86 8.83
CA ALA A 90 -9.67 3.81 10.28
C ALA A 90 -8.30 3.46 10.87
N THR A 91 -8.06 3.84 12.12
CA THR A 91 -6.86 3.47 12.87
C THR A 91 -6.88 1.98 13.17
N ILE A 92 -5.98 1.22 12.52
CA ILE A 92 -5.81 -0.22 12.69
C ILE A 92 -4.32 -0.58 12.80
N PRO A 93 -3.95 -1.58 13.64
CA PRO A 93 -4.79 -2.16 14.68
C PRO A 93 -5.12 -1.13 15.78
N TRP A 94 -6.31 -1.24 16.37
CA TRP A 94 -6.71 -0.35 17.46
C TRP A 94 -6.08 -0.82 18.77
N ASP A 95 -5.19 -0.01 19.33
CA ASP A 95 -4.66 -0.22 20.67
C ASP A 95 -5.65 0.35 21.70
N ARG A 96 -6.46 -0.54 22.27
CA ARG A 96 -7.53 -0.18 23.22
C ARG A 96 -6.99 0.59 24.43
N ASP A 97 -5.83 0.19 24.95
CA ASP A 97 -5.35 0.68 26.23
C ASP A 97 -4.53 1.97 26.05
N ASN A 98 -3.83 2.15 24.92
CA ASN A 98 -3.09 3.37 24.65
C ASN A 98 -3.93 4.46 23.98
N PHE A 99 -4.83 4.12 23.05
CA PHE A 99 -5.62 5.13 22.34
C PHE A 99 -6.85 5.65 23.11
N ALA A 100 -7.18 5.01 24.25
CA ALA A 100 -8.19 5.53 25.17
C ALA A 100 -7.66 6.64 26.13
N LYS A 101 -6.34 6.85 26.20
CA LYS A 101 -5.71 7.86 27.05
C LYS A 101 -5.68 9.23 26.37
N GLN A 102 -5.50 10.30 27.16
CA GLN A 102 -5.29 11.65 26.62
C GLN A 102 -3.93 11.77 25.93
N ASP A 103 -2.87 11.26 26.56
CA ASP A 103 -1.53 11.19 25.98
C ASP A 103 -1.40 9.86 25.24
N LYS A 104 -1.71 9.87 23.94
CA LYS A 104 -1.59 8.67 23.11
C LYS A 104 -0.12 8.45 22.77
N ALA A 105 0.28 7.18 22.77
CA ALA A 105 1.61 6.76 22.37
C ALA A 105 1.51 5.70 21.29
N ILE A 106 2.41 5.78 20.31
CA ILE A 106 2.59 4.70 19.32
C ILE A 106 3.54 3.69 19.96
N VAL A 107 2.98 2.56 20.40
CA VAL A 107 3.74 1.53 21.13
C VAL A 107 4.09 0.34 20.24
N ASN A 108 3.33 0.13 19.17
CA ASN A 108 3.57 -0.92 18.18
C ASN A 108 3.70 -0.32 16.79
N PRO A 109 4.46 -0.96 15.87
CA PRO A 109 4.54 -0.51 14.49
C PRO A 109 3.15 -0.46 13.85
N LEU A 110 2.75 0.73 13.40
CA LEU A 110 1.55 0.96 12.61
C LEU A 110 1.99 1.22 11.19
N MET A 111 1.38 0.54 10.23
CA MET A 111 1.83 0.61 8.84
C MET A 111 0.89 1.48 8.01
N ARG A 112 1.45 2.48 7.32
CA ARG A 112 0.77 3.21 6.25
C ARG A 112 1.09 2.57 4.91
N HIS A 113 0.06 2.25 4.15
CA HIS A 113 0.20 1.78 2.78
C HIS A 113 0.74 2.87 1.85
N ILE A 114 1.65 2.47 0.96
CA ILE A 114 2.15 3.27 -0.16
C ILE A 114 1.54 2.70 -1.44
N GLY A 115 0.72 3.49 -2.13
CA GLY A 115 0.07 3.09 -3.38
C GLY A 115 1.07 2.99 -4.53
N ILE A 116 1.62 1.79 -4.75
CA ILE A 116 2.43 1.38 -5.90
C ILE A 116 1.86 0.07 -6.44
#